data_AF-E8LT64-F1
#
_entry.id   AF-E8LT64-F1
#
_cell.length_a   1.000
_cell.length_b   1.000
_cell.length_c   1.000
_cell.angle_alpha   90.00
_cell.angle_beta   90.00
_cell.angle_gamma   90.00
#
_symmetry.space_group_name_H-M   'P 1'
#
loop_
_entity.id
_entity.type
_entity.pdbx_description
1 polymer ?
#
loop_
_entity_poly.entity_id
_entity_poly.type
_entity_poly.pdbx_seq_one_letter_code
_entity_poly.pdbx_strand_id
1 'polypeptide(L)'
;MTMRNHLSALLFFLLALIYFSGFYQAVQSSAISAVILTLLLPVLFWPLVKPVDNQAEITRILLLESGFNLLCVVALLHLLPLEQMDKAFMVFFALQAGGFLLVQRRKKAWLSFSVSLCLSIVILVWISQGEQTQVLDSGQLQLFGTAVPWQLKAIYTLWLLQLLLVEYRYILPKVTILLAHLASLTIALQAEDFFHARIVTASHFLFLSLCFDFKNRNWGGSDFATLPSLAALQKPNIAKWINYTCLGLALLFALLALLNLR
;
A
#
# COMPACT_ATOMS: atom_id res chain seq x y z
N MET A 1 -21.05 21.59 -12.38
CA MET A 1 -19.66 21.07 -12.48
C MET A 1 -19.25 20.21 -11.29
N THR A 2 -19.46 20.65 -10.05
CA THR A 2 -19.13 19.89 -8.82
C THR A 2 -19.74 18.49 -8.74
N MET A 3 -21.03 18.33 -9.09
CA MET A 3 -21.70 17.02 -9.06
C MET A 3 -21.08 16.01 -10.05
N ARG A 4 -20.72 16.46 -11.27
CA ARG A 4 -20.05 15.62 -12.29
C ARG A 4 -18.70 15.12 -11.78
N ASN A 5 -17.94 15.99 -11.13
CA ASN A 5 -16.64 15.65 -10.59
C ASN A 5 -16.75 14.63 -9.46
N HIS A 6 -17.68 14.83 -8.50
CA HIS A 6 -17.95 13.85 -7.44
C HIS A 6 -18.42 12.51 -8.00
N LEU A 7 -19.32 12.51 -8.98
CA LEU A 7 -19.79 11.29 -9.62
C LEU A 7 -18.65 10.55 -10.33
N SER A 8 -17.80 11.25 -11.08
CA SER A 8 -16.64 10.64 -11.74
C SER A 8 -15.62 10.07 -10.76
N ALA A 9 -15.42 10.74 -9.62
CA ALA A 9 -14.57 10.25 -8.52
C ALA A 9 -15.17 8.97 -7.89
N LEU A 10 -16.47 8.98 -7.60
CA LEU A 10 -17.16 7.80 -7.07
C LEU A 10 -17.12 6.63 -8.04
N LEU A 11 -17.42 6.86 -9.33
CA LEU A 11 -17.33 5.84 -10.37
C LEU A 11 -15.92 5.27 -10.49
N PHE A 12 -14.90 6.13 -10.48
CA PHE A 12 -13.51 5.68 -10.52
C PHE A 12 -13.16 4.82 -9.29
N PHE A 13 -13.59 5.23 -8.10
CA PHE A 13 -13.37 4.45 -6.88
C PHE A 13 -14.05 3.08 -6.93
N LEU A 14 -15.31 3.01 -7.38
CA LEU A 14 -16.04 1.75 -7.51
C LEU A 14 -15.40 0.83 -8.56
N LEU A 15 -14.96 1.38 -9.70
CA LEU A 15 -14.23 0.62 -10.71
C LEU A 15 -12.90 0.10 -10.17
N ALA A 16 -12.14 0.92 -9.44
CA ALA A 16 -10.90 0.50 -8.81
C ALA A 16 -11.15 -0.60 -7.76
N LEU A 17 -12.22 -0.50 -6.95
CA LEU A 17 -12.61 -1.53 -6.01
C LEU A 17 -12.93 -2.86 -6.70
N ILE A 18 -13.79 -2.84 -7.72
CA ILE A 18 -14.16 -4.04 -8.48
C ILE A 18 -12.90 -4.65 -9.12
N TYR A 19 -12.06 -3.82 -9.73
CA TYR A 19 -10.84 -4.26 -10.39
C TYR A 19 -9.86 -4.90 -9.39
N PHE A 20 -9.56 -4.25 -8.27
CA PHE A 20 -8.63 -4.80 -7.28
C PHE A 20 -9.20 -6.02 -6.55
N SER A 21 -10.50 -6.06 -6.31
CA SER A 21 -11.16 -7.25 -5.76
C SER A 21 -11.01 -8.43 -6.71
N GLY A 22 -11.35 -8.27 -7.99
CA GLY A 22 -11.21 -9.33 -8.99
C GLY A 22 -9.76 -9.73 -9.23
N PHE A 23 -8.84 -8.76 -9.31
CA PHE A 23 -7.40 -9.03 -9.44
C PHE A 23 -6.89 -9.83 -8.24
N TYR A 24 -7.28 -9.46 -7.03
CA TYR A 24 -6.85 -10.15 -5.82
C TYR A 24 -7.38 -11.59 -5.76
N GLN A 25 -8.67 -11.78 -6.04
CA GLN A 25 -9.27 -13.11 -6.13
C GLN A 25 -8.60 -13.96 -7.20
N ALA A 26 -8.24 -13.38 -8.35
CA ALA A 26 -7.52 -14.09 -9.39
C ALA A 26 -6.11 -14.51 -8.93
N VAL A 27 -5.39 -13.65 -8.20
CA VAL A 27 -4.09 -14.00 -7.60
C VAL A 27 -4.24 -15.14 -6.59
N GLN A 28 -5.26 -15.11 -5.72
CA GLN A 28 -5.50 -16.18 -4.73
C GLN A 28 -6.00 -17.50 -5.35
N SER A 29 -6.53 -17.49 -6.58
CA SER A 29 -7.14 -18.68 -7.18
C SER A 29 -6.19 -19.86 -7.36
N SER A 30 -4.90 -19.59 -7.62
CA SER A 30 -3.87 -20.61 -7.72
C SER A 30 -2.47 -19.99 -7.69
N ALA A 31 -1.46 -20.78 -7.32
CA ALA A 31 -0.06 -20.36 -7.40
C ALA A 31 0.37 -19.98 -8.83
N ILE A 32 -0.19 -20.67 -9.85
CA ILE A 32 0.07 -20.35 -11.26
C ILE A 32 -0.48 -18.96 -11.61
N SER A 33 -1.73 -18.67 -11.18
CA SER A 33 -2.33 -17.35 -11.37
C SER A 33 -1.52 -16.26 -10.67
N ALA A 34 -1.05 -16.51 -9.45
CA ALA A 34 -0.17 -15.60 -8.72
C ALA A 34 1.11 -15.29 -9.50
N VAL A 35 1.80 -16.31 -10.03
CA VAL A 35 3.00 -16.14 -10.88
C VAL A 35 2.70 -15.31 -12.12
N ILE A 36 1.63 -15.65 -12.86
CA ILE A 36 1.28 -14.98 -14.10
C ILE A 36 0.96 -13.51 -13.84
N LEU A 37 0.12 -13.22 -12.86
CA LEU A 37 -0.42 -11.88 -12.63
C LEU A 37 0.55 -10.96 -11.90
N THR A 38 1.36 -11.47 -10.97
CA THR A 38 2.23 -10.62 -10.14
C THR A 38 3.67 -10.53 -10.63
N LEU A 39 4.15 -11.53 -11.39
CA LEU A 39 5.53 -11.59 -11.88
C LEU A 39 5.61 -11.46 -13.39
N LEU A 40 4.86 -12.27 -14.15
CA LEU A 40 4.97 -12.26 -15.62
C LEU A 40 4.29 -11.04 -16.25
N LEU A 41 3.10 -10.65 -15.79
CA LEU A 41 2.35 -9.54 -16.37
C LEU A 41 3.14 -8.22 -16.35
N PRO A 42 3.75 -7.78 -15.22
CA PRO A 42 4.56 -6.56 -15.22
C PRO A 42 5.75 -6.60 -16.20
N VAL A 43 6.35 -7.77 -16.40
CA VAL A 43 7.47 -7.96 -17.35
C VAL A 43 6.99 -7.92 -18.79
N LEU A 44 5.93 -8.65 -19.11
CA LEU A 44 5.36 -8.73 -20.46
C LEU A 44 4.83 -7.38 -20.94
N PHE A 45 4.21 -6.62 -20.04
CA PHE A 45 3.63 -5.31 -20.35
C PHE A 45 4.57 -4.14 -19.99
N TRP A 46 5.83 -4.41 -19.62
CA TRP A 46 6.84 -3.38 -19.40
C TRP A 46 7.01 -2.40 -20.57
N PRO A 47 6.88 -2.80 -21.86
CA PRO A 47 6.95 -1.86 -22.99
C PRO A 47 5.87 -0.77 -22.97
N LEU A 48 4.80 -0.91 -22.18
CA LEU A 48 3.77 0.12 -22.01
C LEU A 48 4.17 1.20 -20.99
N VAL A 49 5.22 1.00 -20.21
CA VAL A 49 5.71 1.96 -19.22
C VAL A 49 6.15 3.24 -19.91
N LYS A 50 5.61 4.36 -19.44
CA LYS A 50 5.92 5.70 -19.95
C LYS A 50 6.81 6.44 -18.96
N PRO A 51 7.59 7.44 -19.44
CA PRO A 51 8.24 8.37 -18.53
C PRO A 51 7.16 9.17 -17.81
N VAL A 52 7.16 9.08 -16.48
CA VAL A 52 6.19 9.76 -15.61
C VAL A 52 6.94 10.40 -14.43
N ASP A 53 6.42 11.51 -13.86
CA ASP A 53 7.06 12.09 -12.66
C ASP A 53 7.20 11.06 -11.53
N ASN A 54 8.32 11.10 -10.82
CA ASN A 54 8.70 10.14 -9.78
C ASN A 54 8.82 8.68 -10.25
N GLN A 55 9.00 8.43 -11.55
CA GLN A 55 9.21 7.07 -12.08
C GLN A 55 10.27 6.28 -11.32
N ALA A 56 11.39 6.90 -10.94
CA ALA A 56 12.45 6.21 -10.18
C ALA A 56 11.97 5.74 -8.80
N GLU A 57 11.18 6.56 -8.08
CA GLU A 57 10.61 6.19 -6.78
C GLU A 57 9.57 5.07 -6.95
N ILE A 58 8.68 5.19 -7.94
CA ILE A 58 7.64 4.19 -8.25
C ILE A 58 8.29 2.86 -8.65
N THR A 59 9.30 2.88 -9.52
CA THR A 59 10.00 1.68 -9.99
C THR A 59 10.73 0.98 -8.85
N ARG A 60 11.39 1.73 -7.97
CA ARG A 60 12.06 1.16 -6.80
C ARG A 60 11.05 0.45 -5.87
N ILE A 61 9.90 1.07 -5.61
CA ILE A 61 8.86 0.46 -4.77
C ILE A 61 8.29 -0.78 -5.48
N LEU A 62 8.00 -0.67 -6.78
CA LEU A 62 7.50 -1.79 -7.58
C LEU A 62 8.45 -3.00 -7.53
N LEU A 63 9.76 -2.79 -7.70
CA LEU A 63 10.74 -3.87 -7.61
C LEU A 63 10.76 -4.54 -6.23
N LEU A 64 10.66 -3.74 -5.16
CA LEU A 64 10.63 -4.25 -3.79
C LEU A 64 9.37 -5.08 -3.54
N GLU A 65 8.21 -4.60 -3.98
CA GLU A 65 6.92 -5.28 -3.86
C GLU A 65 6.81 -6.51 -4.78
N SER A 66 7.40 -6.49 -5.98
CA SER A 66 7.57 -7.68 -6.82
C SER A 66 8.45 -8.74 -6.15
N GLY A 67 9.49 -8.32 -5.42
CA GLY A 67 10.29 -9.21 -4.58
C GLY A 67 9.45 -9.89 -3.49
N PHE A 68 8.56 -9.15 -2.84
CA PHE A 68 7.61 -9.74 -1.88
C PHE A 68 6.64 -10.72 -2.55
N ASN A 69 6.07 -10.38 -3.70
CA ASN A 69 5.19 -11.29 -4.44
C ASN A 69 5.91 -12.58 -4.84
N LEU A 70 7.21 -12.49 -5.17
CA LEU A 70 8.06 -13.66 -5.39
C LEU A 70 8.21 -14.51 -4.12
N LEU A 71 8.44 -13.88 -2.96
CA LEU A 71 8.48 -14.61 -1.68
C LEU A 71 7.15 -15.33 -1.40
N CYS A 72 6.01 -14.68 -1.67
CA CYS A 72 4.70 -15.31 -1.56
C CYS A 72 4.56 -16.53 -2.47
N VAL A 73 4.96 -16.42 -3.75
CA VAL A 73 4.96 -17.56 -4.68
C VAL A 73 5.85 -18.71 -4.19
N VAL A 74 7.06 -18.40 -3.70
CA VAL A 74 8.00 -19.40 -3.16
C VAL A 74 7.39 -20.13 -1.97
N ALA A 75 6.69 -19.42 -1.07
CA ALA A 75 5.96 -20.02 0.05
C ALA A 75 4.79 -20.90 -0.42
N LEU A 76 3.95 -20.40 -1.34
CA LEU A 76 2.79 -21.15 -1.86
C LEU A 76 3.17 -22.44 -2.60
N LEU A 77 4.33 -22.44 -3.27
CA LEU A 77 4.87 -23.60 -3.96
C LEU A 77 5.71 -24.50 -3.04
N HIS A 78 5.81 -24.16 -1.75
CA HIS A 78 6.63 -24.88 -0.76
C HIS A 78 8.09 -25.11 -1.21
N LEU A 79 8.67 -24.16 -1.95
CA LEU A 79 10.02 -24.29 -2.49
C LEU A 79 11.12 -24.13 -1.44
N LEU A 80 10.80 -23.49 -0.31
CA LEU A 80 11.68 -23.32 0.84
C LEU A 80 10.95 -23.69 2.13
N PRO A 81 11.67 -24.13 3.17
CA PRO A 81 11.11 -24.31 4.51
C PRO A 81 10.52 -23.00 5.05
N LEU A 82 9.38 -23.07 5.74
CA LEU A 82 8.66 -21.90 6.24
C LEU A 82 9.51 -21.05 7.22
N GLU A 83 10.39 -21.67 8.01
CA GLU A 83 11.35 -20.93 8.87
C GLU A 83 12.30 -20.02 8.08
N GLN A 84 12.70 -20.43 6.87
CA GLN A 84 13.52 -19.60 5.98
C GLN A 84 12.67 -18.50 5.35
N MET A 85 11.40 -18.80 5.05
CA MET A 85 10.45 -17.81 4.55
C MET A 85 10.20 -16.70 5.57
N ASP A 86 10.04 -17.02 6.86
CA ASP A 86 9.88 -16.03 7.92
C ASP A 86 11.06 -15.05 7.95
N LYS A 87 12.30 -15.56 7.84
CA LYS A 87 13.50 -14.73 7.75
C LYS A 87 13.48 -13.83 6.52
N ALA A 88 13.08 -14.35 5.37
CA ALA A 88 12.97 -13.58 4.14
C ALA A 88 11.90 -12.48 4.24
N PHE A 89 10.74 -12.77 4.83
CA PHE A 89 9.68 -11.78 5.08
C PHE A 89 10.13 -10.71 6.08
N MET A 90 10.84 -11.07 7.14
CA MET A 90 11.42 -10.10 8.08
C MET A 90 12.40 -9.16 7.37
N VAL A 91 13.27 -9.69 6.52
CA VAL A 91 14.20 -8.87 5.71
C VAL A 91 13.42 -7.94 4.78
N PHE A 92 12.36 -8.43 4.13
CA PHE A 92 11.50 -7.59 3.30
C PHE A 92 10.89 -6.44 4.11
N PHE A 93 10.27 -6.71 5.26
CA PHE A 93 9.67 -5.66 6.09
C PHE A 93 10.71 -4.65 6.58
N ALA A 94 11.91 -5.10 6.93
CA ALA A 94 13.01 -4.21 7.30
C ALA A 94 13.45 -3.31 6.15
N LEU A 95 13.57 -3.85 4.93
CA LEU A 95 13.91 -3.08 3.73
C LEU A 95 12.81 -2.07 3.35
N GLN A 96 11.54 -2.49 3.41
CA GLN A 96 10.37 -1.64 3.14
C GLN A 96 10.31 -0.48 4.13
N ALA A 97 10.34 -0.77 5.43
CA ALA A 97 10.32 0.24 6.50
C ALA A 97 11.54 1.18 6.41
N GLY A 98 12.74 0.61 6.30
CA GLY A 98 13.98 1.37 6.17
C GLY A 98 13.97 2.27 4.94
N GLY A 99 13.47 1.80 3.80
CA GLY A 99 13.32 2.57 2.57
C GLY A 99 12.45 3.82 2.76
N PHE A 100 11.29 3.68 3.40
CA PHE A 100 10.41 4.82 3.71
C PHE A 100 11.05 5.80 4.69
N LEU A 101 11.62 5.31 5.79
CA LEU A 101 12.28 6.15 6.80
C LEU A 101 13.44 6.95 6.20
N LEU A 102 14.27 6.33 5.34
CA LEU A 102 15.37 7.00 4.66
C LEU A 102 14.88 8.10 3.70
N VAL A 103 13.82 7.84 2.92
CA VAL A 103 13.23 8.83 2.02
C VAL A 103 12.68 10.02 2.79
N GLN A 104 11.91 9.78 3.84
CA GLN A 104 11.31 10.84 4.66
C GLN A 104 12.37 11.66 5.40
N ARG A 105 13.43 11.01 5.89
CA ARG A 105 14.59 11.70 6.48
C ARG A 105 15.29 12.61 5.47
N ARG A 106 15.54 12.13 4.24
CA ARG A 106 16.15 12.93 3.16
C ARG A 106 15.27 14.12 2.77
N LYS A 107 13.94 13.91 2.71
CA LYS A 107 12.94 14.95 2.45
C LYS A 107 12.71 15.89 3.66
N LYS A 108 13.38 15.68 4.80
CA LYS A 108 13.18 16.40 6.08
C LYS A 108 11.72 16.39 6.56
N ALA A 109 10.97 15.35 6.21
CA ALA A 109 9.55 15.18 6.54
C ALA A 109 9.40 14.55 7.94
N TRP A 110 9.83 15.25 8.99
CA TRP A 110 9.97 14.68 10.34
C TRP A 110 8.66 14.17 10.96
N LEU A 111 7.53 14.83 10.70
CA LEU A 111 6.23 14.34 11.21
C LEU A 111 5.80 13.04 10.53
N SER A 112 6.03 12.92 9.22
CA SER A 112 5.78 11.67 8.49
C SER A 112 6.75 10.56 8.89
N PHE A 113 8.01 10.93 9.12
CA PHE A 113 9.01 10.02 9.66
C PHE A 113 8.54 9.41 11.00
N SER A 114 8.00 10.21 11.92
CA SER A 114 7.51 9.71 13.21
C SER A 114 6.33 8.74 13.06
N VAL A 115 5.41 8.98 12.11
CA VAL A 115 4.31 8.04 11.83
C VAL A 115 4.85 6.72 11.25
N SER A 116 5.77 6.78 10.29
CA SER A 116 6.42 5.59 9.74
C SER A 116 7.21 4.83 10.80
N LEU A 117 7.82 5.53 11.76
CA LEU A 117 8.52 4.90 12.88
C LEU A 117 7.54 4.15 13.80
N CYS A 118 6.40 4.77 14.14
CA CYS A 118 5.33 4.10 14.90
C CYS A 118 4.86 2.84 14.18
N LEU A 119 4.60 2.93 12.88
CA LEU A 119 4.21 1.78 12.05
C LEU A 119 5.28 0.68 12.10
N SER A 120 6.55 1.04 11.94
CA SER A 120 7.67 0.09 11.94
C SER A 120 7.80 -0.63 13.29
N ILE A 121 7.68 0.10 14.40
CA ILE A 121 7.72 -0.48 15.75
C ILE A 121 6.59 -1.49 15.92
N VAL A 122 5.36 -1.15 15.53
CA VAL A 122 4.21 -2.05 15.70
C VAL A 122 4.30 -3.27 14.76
N ILE A 123 4.89 -3.13 13.57
CA ILE A 123 5.23 -4.29 12.72
C ILE A 123 6.23 -5.20 13.44
N LEU A 124 7.29 -4.66 14.03
CA LEU A 124 8.27 -5.46 14.77
C LEU A 124 7.65 -6.18 15.96
N VAL A 125 6.75 -5.51 16.69
CA VAL A 125 6.00 -6.10 17.80
C VAL A 125 5.16 -7.28 17.30
N TRP A 126 4.40 -7.09 16.21
CA TRP A 126 3.59 -8.14 15.60
C TRP A 126 4.45 -9.33 15.15
N ILE A 127 5.59 -9.09 14.49
CA ILE A 127 6.52 -10.14 14.08
C ILE A 127 7.08 -10.88 15.31
N SER A 128 7.42 -10.18 16.38
CA SER A 128 8.00 -10.79 17.58
C SER A 128 7.02 -11.66 18.38
N GLN A 129 5.72 -11.39 18.26
CA GLN A 129 4.65 -12.20 18.83
C GLN A 129 4.14 -13.28 17.87
N GLY A 130 4.57 -13.22 16.61
CA GLY A 130 4.12 -14.12 15.57
C GLY A 130 4.64 -15.54 15.78
N GLU A 131 3.92 -16.47 15.18
CA GLU A 131 4.35 -17.86 15.04
C GLU A 131 5.01 -18.04 13.66
N GLN A 132 5.13 -19.29 13.22
CA GLN A 132 5.60 -19.59 11.87
C GLN A 132 4.56 -19.18 10.82
N THR A 133 4.99 -18.64 9.68
CA THR A 133 4.08 -18.39 8.53
C THR A 133 3.31 -19.65 8.15
N GLN A 134 2.02 -19.51 7.88
CA GLN A 134 1.14 -20.61 7.46
C GLN A 134 0.60 -20.37 6.05
N VAL A 135 0.56 -21.45 5.25
CA VAL A 135 -0.19 -21.51 3.99
C VAL A 135 -1.54 -22.15 4.32
N LEU A 136 -2.62 -21.37 4.20
CA LEU A 136 -3.97 -21.86 4.47
C LEU A 136 -4.51 -22.65 3.27
N ASP A 137 -5.46 -23.54 3.50
CA ASP A 137 -6.08 -24.39 2.45
C ASP A 137 -6.72 -23.57 1.32
N SER A 138 -7.06 -22.31 1.59
CA SER A 138 -7.58 -21.33 0.63
C SER A 138 -6.51 -20.72 -0.30
N GLY A 139 -5.24 -21.11 -0.18
CA GLY A 139 -4.12 -20.48 -0.88
C GLY A 139 -3.71 -19.13 -0.31
N GLN A 140 -4.21 -18.81 0.90
CA GLN A 140 -3.88 -17.58 1.62
C GLN A 140 -2.61 -17.73 2.43
N LEU A 141 -1.83 -16.66 2.52
CA LEU A 141 -0.60 -16.62 3.31
C LEU A 141 -0.81 -15.85 4.60
N GLN A 142 -0.88 -16.58 5.71
CA GLN A 142 -0.87 -15.97 7.03
C GLN A 142 0.58 -15.78 7.49
N LEU A 143 1.12 -14.61 7.18
CA LEU A 143 2.48 -14.22 7.56
C LEU A 143 2.64 -14.26 9.09
N PHE A 144 3.70 -14.91 9.56
CA PHE A 144 4.01 -15.09 10.98
C PHE A 144 2.85 -15.70 11.79
N GLY A 145 2.05 -16.56 11.15
CA GLY A 145 1.02 -17.41 11.78
C GLY A 145 -0.12 -16.67 12.49
N THR A 146 -0.16 -15.34 12.43
CA THR A 146 -1.11 -14.53 13.19
C THR A 146 -1.77 -13.50 12.30
N ALA A 147 -3.06 -13.25 12.53
CA ALA A 147 -3.77 -12.19 11.84
C ALA A 147 -3.17 -10.83 12.21
N VAL A 148 -3.08 -9.93 11.22
CA VAL A 148 -2.56 -8.57 11.47
C VAL A 148 -3.48 -7.84 12.45
N PRO A 149 -2.98 -7.38 13.61
CA PRO A 149 -3.81 -6.75 14.63
C PRO A 149 -4.45 -5.46 14.13
N TRP A 150 -5.66 -5.15 14.61
CA TRP A 150 -6.42 -3.99 14.13
C TRP A 150 -5.67 -2.66 14.38
N GLN A 151 -4.87 -2.57 15.45
CA GLN A 151 -4.03 -1.42 15.74
C GLN A 151 -3.01 -1.19 14.62
N LEU A 152 -2.39 -2.26 14.12
CA LEU A 152 -1.45 -2.20 13.00
C LEU A 152 -2.17 -1.79 11.70
N LYS A 153 -3.35 -2.35 11.42
CA LYS A 153 -4.20 -1.93 10.29
C LYS A 153 -4.58 -0.44 10.37
N ALA A 154 -4.89 0.06 11.57
CA ALA A 154 -5.23 1.46 11.81
C ALA A 154 -4.03 2.40 11.60
N ILE A 155 -2.86 2.07 12.17
CA ILE A 155 -1.63 2.85 11.97
C ILE A 155 -1.22 2.86 10.50
N TYR A 156 -1.31 1.72 9.81
CA TYR A 156 -1.05 1.65 8.37
C TYR A 156 -1.99 2.56 7.58
N THR A 157 -3.28 2.57 7.93
CA THR A 157 -4.28 3.45 7.31
C THR A 157 -3.92 4.93 7.50
N LEU A 158 -3.56 5.32 8.72
CA LEU A 158 -3.12 6.69 9.03
C LEU A 158 -1.86 7.07 8.26
N TRP A 159 -0.88 6.16 8.20
CA TRP A 159 0.34 6.33 7.44
C TRP A 159 0.06 6.53 5.94
N LEU A 160 -0.83 5.72 5.35
CA LEU A 160 -1.19 5.84 3.94
C LEU A 160 -1.93 7.15 3.65
N LEU A 161 -2.90 7.52 4.50
CA LEU A 161 -3.62 8.79 4.37
C LEU A 161 -2.68 9.99 4.49
N GLN A 162 -1.74 9.95 5.44
CA GLN A 162 -0.72 10.97 5.59
C GLN A 162 0.14 11.08 4.32
N LEU A 163 0.65 9.95 3.82
CA LEU A 163 1.46 9.90 2.62
C LEU A 163 0.72 10.56 1.45
N LEU A 164 -0.53 10.16 1.20
CA LEU A 164 -1.32 10.63 0.06
C LEU A 164 -1.80 12.08 0.19
N LEU A 165 -2.23 12.51 1.38
CA LEU A 165 -2.83 13.82 1.61
C LEU A 165 -1.82 14.91 2.00
N VAL A 166 -0.61 14.53 2.44
CA VAL A 166 0.42 15.48 2.88
C VAL A 166 1.64 15.43 1.99
N GLU A 167 2.27 14.26 1.80
CA GLU A 167 3.48 14.16 0.98
C GLU A 167 3.17 14.28 -0.52
N TYR A 168 2.09 13.64 -0.96
CA TYR A 168 1.63 13.66 -2.36
C TYR A 168 0.55 14.71 -2.64
N ARG A 169 0.37 15.69 -1.74
CA ARG A 169 -0.66 16.73 -1.86
C ARG A 169 -0.57 17.58 -3.14
N TYR A 170 0.59 17.61 -3.79
CA TYR A 170 0.80 18.33 -5.05
C TYR A 170 0.02 17.71 -6.23
N ILE A 171 -0.42 16.45 -6.11
CA ILE A 171 -1.27 15.77 -7.10
C ILE A 171 -2.74 16.23 -6.98
N LEU A 172 -3.17 16.67 -5.80
CA LEU A 172 -4.51 17.20 -5.58
C LEU A 172 -4.73 18.46 -6.44
N PRO A 173 -5.95 18.74 -6.92
CA PRO A 173 -7.22 18.09 -6.58
C PRO A 173 -7.54 16.81 -7.39
N LYS A 174 -6.64 16.31 -8.24
CA LYS A 174 -6.84 15.02 -8.93
C LYS A 174 -6.72 13.89 -7.91
N VAL A 175 -7.79 13.10 -7.74
CA VAL A 175 -7.87 12.08 -6.68
C VAL A 175 -7.75 10.65 -7.18
N THR A 176 -7.39 10.42 -8.45
CA THR A 176 -7.20 9.07 -9.03
C THR A 176 -6.24 8.22 -8.19
N ILE A 177 -5.06 8.75 -7.88
CA ILE A 177 -4.07 8.05 -7.04
C ILE A 177 -4.60 7.77 -5.63
N LEU A 178 -5.23 8.78 -5.01
CA LEU A 178 -5.82 8.65 -3.68
C LEU A 178 -6.88 7.54 -3.66
N LEU A 179 -7.83 7.57 -4.59
CA LEU A 179 -8.95 6.63 -4.64
C LEU A 179 -8.50 5.21 -4.98
N ALA A 180 -7.52 5.02 -5.85
CA ALA A 180 -7.00 3.69 -6.16
C ALA A 180 -6.28 3.07 -4.95
N HIS A 181 -5.48 3.87 -4.22
CA HIS A 181 -4.86 3.39 -2.98
C HIS A 181 -5.89 3.10 -1.88
N LEU A 182 -6.94 3.93 -1.75
CA LEU A 182 -8.03 3.65 -0.82
C LEU A 182 -8.79 2.38 -1.20
N ALA A 183 -9.04 2.14 -2.49
CA ALA A 183 -9.68 0.93 -2.97
C ALA A 183 -8.84 -0.30 -2.61
N SER A 184 -7.54 -0.28 -2.91
CA SER A 184 -6.61 -1.35 -2.52
C SER A 184 -6.55 -1.55 -0.99
N LEU A 185 -6.55 -0.47 -0.20
CA LEU A 185 -6.61 -0.55 1.26
C LEU A 185 -7.92 -1.21 1.73
N THR A 186 -9.07 -0.85 1.15
CA THR A 186 -10.36 -1.46 1.48
C THR A 186 -10.34 -2.97 1.27
N ILE A 187 -9.81 -3.44 0.14
CA ILE A 187 -9.64 -4.88 -0.11
C ILE A 187 -8.74 -5.51 0.96
N ALA A 188 -7.61 -4.89 1.29
CA ALA A 188 -6.70 -5.41 2.30
C ALA A 188 -7.30 -5.48 3.70
N LEU A 189 -8.08 -4.47 4.10
CA LEU A 189 -8.75 -4.44 5.41
C LEU A 189 -9.76 -5.58 5.58
N GLN A 190 -10.39 -6.00 4.49
CA GLN A 190 -11.35 -7.11 4.44
C GLN A 190 -10.68 -8.48 4.30
N ALA A 191 -9.42 -8.53 3.88
CA ALA A 191 -8.66 -9.76 3.74
C ALA A 191 -8.11 -10.25 5.09
N GLU A 192 -8.04 -11.58 5.24
CA GLU A 192 -7.39 -12.23 6.39
C GLU A 192 -5.86 -12.06 6.33
N ASP A 193 -5.30 -12.06 5.13
CA ASP A 193 -3.89 -11.85 4.80
C ASP A 193 -3.58 -10.40 4.37
N PHE A 194 -3.88 -9.45 5.27
CA PHE A 194 -3.82 -7.99 5.03
C PHE A 194 -2.60 -7.51 4.23
N PHE A 195 -1.38 -7.88 4.61
CA PHE A 195 -0.17 -7.38 3.92
C PHE A 195 -0.02 -7.96 2.52
N HIS A 196 -0.37 -9.23 2.33
CA HIS A 196 -0.36 -9.86 1.01
C HIS A 196 -1.37 -9.18 0.09
N ALA A 197 -2.63 -9.03 0.53
CA ALA A 197 -3.67 -8.31 -0.18
C ALA A 197 -3.24 -6.89 -0.56
N ARG A 198 -2.66 -6.18 0.41
CA ARG A 198 -2.25 -4.79 0.21
C ARG A 198 -1.09 -4.69 -0.78
N ILE A 199 -0.05 -5.49 -0.65
CA ILE A 199 1.15 -5.41 -1.49
C ILE A 199 0.85 -5.86 -2.92
N VAL A 200 0.09 -6.94 -3.11
CA VAL A 200 -0.32 -7.43 -4.43
C VAL A 200 -1.12 -6.36 -5.18
N THR A 201 -2.13 -5.78 -4.54
CA THR A 201 -2.97 -4.76 -5.19
C THR A 201 -2.25 -3.41 -5.33
N ALA A 202 -1.37 -3.03 -4.39
CA ALA A 202 -0.54 -1.82 -4.49
C ALA A 202 0.46 -1.90 -5.65
N SER A 203 1.22 -2.99 -5.74
CA SER A 203 2.26 -3.17 -6.74
C SER A 203 1.68 -3.17 -8.14
N HIS A 204 0.56 -3.86 -8.32
CA HIS A 204 -0.17 -3.83 -9.58
C HIS A 204 -0.67 -2.43 -9.92
N PHE A 205 -1.17 -1.67 -8.94
CA PHE A 205 -1.54 -0.27 -9.15
C PHE A 205 -0.35 0.62 -9.54
N LEU A 206 0.81 0.43 -8.91
CA LEU A 206 2.04 1.17 -9.24
C LEU A 206 2.46 0.88 -10.68
N PHE A 207 2.39 -0.38 -11.10
CA PHE A 207 2.63 -0.78 -12.49
C PHE A 207 1.64 -0.09 -13.45
N LEU A 208 0.33 -0.15 -13.17
CA LEU A 208 -0.66 0.53 -14.00
C LEU A 208 -0.44 2.05 -14.05
N SER A 209 0.00 2.66 -12.95
CA SER A 209 0.33 4.09 -12.89
C SER A 209 1.51 4.46 -13.79
N LEU A 210 2.47 3.55 -13.99
CA LEU A 210 3.56 3.73 -14.96
C LEU A 210 3.08 3.62 -16.42
N CYS A 211 2.09 2.77 -16.68
CA CYS A 211 1.55 2.57 -18.03
C CYS A 211 0.60 3.69 -18.48
N PHE A 212 -0.20 4.22 -17.54
CA PHE A 212 -1.33 5.12 -17.85
C PHE A 212 -1.17 6.55 -17.31
N ASP A 213 -0.17 6.84 -16.46
CA ASP A 213 0.06 8.15 -15.84
C ASP A 213 -1.20 8.75 -15.18
N PHE A 214 -1.82 7.99 -14.27
CA PHE A 214 -3.08 8.38 -13.62
C PHE A 214 -3.01 9.71 -12.85
N LYS A 215 -1.81 10.17 -12.48
CA LYS A 215 -1.60 11.46 -11.82
C LYS A 215 -1.74 12.65 -12.78
N ASN A 216 -1.61 12.43 -14.08
CA ASN A 216 -1.69 13.49 -15.06
C ASN A 216 -3.10 14.08 -15.06
N ARG A 217 -3.18 15.40 -14.95
CA ARG A 217 -4.46 16.11 -14.90
C ARG A 217 -5.30 15.87 -16.17
N ASN A 218 -4.65 15.71 -17.31
CA ASN A 218 -5.31 15.47 -18.60
C ASN A 218 -5.77 14.02 -18.78
N TRP A 219 -5.30 13.09 -17.95
CA TRP A 219 -5.71 11.69 -18.04
C TRP A 219 -7.19 11.53 -17.64
N GLY A 220 -8.00 10.98 -18.57
CA GLY A 220 -9.45 10.90 -18.43
C GLY A 220 -10.18 12.25 -18.56
N GLY A 221 -9.47 13.35 -18.86
CA GLY A 221 -10.00 14.71 -18.90
C GLY A 221 -9.70 15.52 -17.62
N SER A 222 -9.61 16.85 -17.78
CA SER A 222 -9.20 17.80 -16.74
C SER A 222 -10.09 17.83 -15.50
N ASP A 223 -11.36 17.46 -15.66
CA ASP A 223 -12.38 17.43 -14.60
C ASP A 223 -12.61 16.02 -14.03
N PHE A 224 -12.11 14.98 -14.70
CA PHE A 224 -12.33 13.60 -14.29
C PHE A 224 -11.66 13.33 -12.94
N ALA A 225 -12.42 12.74 -12.01
CA ALA A 225 -11.97 12.39 -10.66
C ALA A 225 -11.16 13.53 -10.01
N THR A 226 -11.69 14.75 -10.08
CA THR A 226 -11.05 15.95 -9.54
C THR A 226 -11.94 16.57 -8.47
N LEU A 227 -11.47 16.67 -7.23
CA LEU A 227 -12.24 17.21 -6.10
C LEU A 227 -11.67 18.57 -5.66
N PRO A 228 -12.25 19.71 -6.11
CA PRO A 228 -11.67 21.03 -5.85
C PRO A 228 -11.56 21.38 -4.36
N SER A 229 -12.45 20.86 -3.52
CA SER A 229 -12.39 21.04 -2.06
C SER A 229 -11.08 20.54 -1.45
N LEU A 230 -10.47 19.51 -2.03
CA LEU A 230 -9.19 18.97 -1.57
C LEU A 230 -7.98 19.79 -2.02
N ALA A 231 -8.15 20.77 -2.92
CA ALA A 231 -7.08 21.71 -3.25
C ALA A 231 -6.63 22.51 -2.01
N ALA A 232 -7.51 22.70 -1.03
CA ALA A 232 -7.17 23.33 0.24
C ALA A 232 -6.02 22.61 0.98
N LEU A 233 -5.86 21.29 0.79
CA LEU A 233 -4.81 20.50 1.43
C LEU A 233 -3.40 20.86 0.95
N GLN A 234 -3.28 21.56 -0.18
CA GLN A 234 -1.99 22.10 -0.63
C GLN A 234 -1.46 23.18 0.31
N LYS A 235 -2.33 23.82 1.11
CA LYS A 235 -1.92 24.83 2.10
C LYS A 235 -1.06 24.18 3.20
N PRO A 236 0.14 24.70 3.49
CA PRO A 236 1.05 24.13 4.48
C PRO A 236 0.43 23.92 5.87
N ASN A 237 -0.39 24.86 6.33
CA ASN A 237 -1.01 24.79 7.66
C ASN A 237 -1.99 23.61 7.77
N ILE A 238 -2.78 23.34 6.73
CA ILE A 238 -3.76 22.24 6.74
C ILE A 238 -3.03 20.90 6.73
N ALA A 239 -2.00 20.76 5.90
CA ALA A 239 -1.19 19.55 5.88
C ALA A 239 -0.46 19.29 7.20
N LYS A 240 0.00 20.34 7.91
CA LYS A 240 0.56 20.22 9.27
C LYS A 240 -0.48 19.67 10.25
N TRP A 241 -1.71 20.20 10.22
CA TRP A 241 -2.81 19.69 11.06
C TRP A 241 -3.08 18.21 10.81
N ILE A 242 -3.19 17.79 9.54
CA ILE A 242 -3.37 16.37 9.19
C ILE A 242 -2.22 15.52 9.76
N ASN A 243 -0.97 15.97 9.60
CA ASN A 243 0.19 15.27 10.16
C ASN A 243 0.12 15.11 11.67
N TYR A 244 -0.24 16.16 12.42
CA TYR A 244 -0.37 16.07 13.88
C TYR A 244 -1.49 15.13 14.29
N THR A 245 -2.64 15.17 13.60
CA THR A 245 -3.74 14.24 13.85
C THR A 245 -3.33 12.79 13.58
N CYS A 246 -2.70 12.52 12.43
CA CYS A 246 -2.20 11.19 12.09
C CYS A 246 -1.17 10.70 13.11
N LEU A 247 -0.24 11.55 13.54
CA LEU A 247 0.77 11.20 14.54
C LEU A 247 0.15 10.93 15.92
N GLY A 248 -0.74 11.80 16.40
CA GLY A 248 -1.39 11.62 17.69
C GLY A 248 -2.18 10.30 17.77
N LEU A 249 -2.94 9.99 16.71
CA LEU A 249 -3.67 8.73 16.62
C LEU A 249 -2.73 7.52 16.44
N ALA A 250 -1.66 7.64 15.64
CA ALA A 250 -0.69 6.57 15.47
C ALA A 250 0.03 6.23 16.78
N LEU A 251 0.39 7.24 17.57
CA LEU A 251 0.98 7.05 18.91
C LEU A 251 0.00 6.38 19.87
N LEU A 252 -1.27 6.79 19.86
CA LEU A 252 -2.32 6.17 20.67
C LEU A 252 -2.46 4.68 20.33
N PHE A 253 -2.59 4.34 19.04
CA PHE A 253 -2.72 2.95 18.61
C PHE A 253 -1.44 2.13 18.84
N ALA A 254 -0.26 2.74 18.70
CA ALA A 254 1.00 2.08 19.02
C ALA A 254 1.11 1.77 20.52
N LEU A 255 0.69 2.70 21.37
CA LEU A 255 0.64 2.47 22.82
C LEU A 255 -0.35 1.35 23.17
N LEU A 256 -1.54 1.32 22.56
CA LEU A 256 -2.49 0.22 22.74
C LEU A 256 -1.92 -1.13 22.28
N ALA A 257 -1.20 -1.16 21.16
CA ALA A 257 -0.53 -2.38 20.69
C ALA A 257 0.53 -2.86 21.69
N LEU A 258 1.32 -1.94 22.25
CA LEU A 258 2.36 -2.26 23.23
C LEU A 258 1.79 -2.70 24.59
N LEU A 259 0.64 -2.16 25.01
CA LEU A 259 0.01 -2.56 26.27
C LEU A 259 -0.57 -3.99 26.20
N ASN A 260 -0.94 -4.44 25.00
CA ASN A 260 -1.40 -5.80 24.75
C ASN A 260 -0.25 -6.84 24.65
N LEU A 261 1.01 -6.44 24.92
CA LEU A 261 2.15 -7.35 25.03
C LEU A 261 2.22 -8.10 26.38
N ARG A 262 1.25 -7.87 27.28
CA ARG A 262 1.21 -8.46 28.62
C ARG A 262 0.33 -9.69 28.68
#